data_AF-A0A6B2E4Q0-F1
#
_entry.id   AF-A0A6B2E4Q0-F1
#
_cell.length_a   1.000
_cell.length_b   1.000
_cell.length_c   1.000
_cell.angle_alpha   90.00
_cell.angle_beta   90.00
_cell.angle_gamma   90.00
#
_symmetry.space_group_name_H-M   'P 1'
#
loop_
_entity.id
_entity.type
_entity.pdbx_description
1 polymer ?
#
loop_
_entity_poly.entity_id
_entity_poly.type
_entity_poly.pdbx_seq_one_letter_code
_entity_poly.pdbx_strand_id
1 'polypeptide(L)'
;MSAIDLLRKAVEFDNAGRHMEAVKLYEEGAEGLATIAKNETNASTKAHYEVKIREYRERAKALKNSFPKTSLKGELKDKIHIVEDSRGHSYQSLFGKYLNDVVTEILVEEPYLREYFQLTNLVMFCELAVTNCRNLKLINVRTTGEGGEQVDAFRQLKESLKTTRGINLSVEFSKNIHDRQIILSNGYIIKIGRGLNYFKKVEKFSLGMYNFDFRECRETNVDIFFCPENIK
;
A
#
# COMPACT_ATOMS: atom_id res chain seq x y z
N MET A 1 21.34 12.78 10.13
CA MET A 1 22.05 11.48 10.17
C MET A 1 23.14 11.51 9.11
N SER A 2 24.33 11.02 9.41
CA SER A 2 25.40 10.93 8.42
C SER A 2 25.10 9.84 7.38
N ALA A 3 25.79 9.87 6.23
CA ALA A 3 25.67 8.81 5.22
C ALA A 3 25.98 7.42 5.81
N ILE A 4 26.94 7.35 6.74
CA ILE A 4 27.34 6.12 7.42
C ILE A 4 26.23 5.62 8.36
N ASP A 5 25.58 6.52 9.11
CA ASP A 5 24.46 6.15 9.98
C ASP A 5 23.27 5.60 9.19
N LEU A 6 22.99 6.21 8.03
CA LEU A 6 21.94 5.75 7.11
C LEU A 6 22.23 4.33 6.61
N LEU A 7 23.46 4.07 6.17
CA LEU A 7 23.88 2.75 5.68
C LEU A 7 23.86 1.70 6.79
N ARG A 8 24.28 2.03 8.02
CA ARG A 8 24.21 1.10 9.15
C ARG A 8 22.76 0.71 9.46
N LYS A 9 21.87 1.71 9.48
CA LYS A 9 20.44 1.50 9.69
C LYS A 9 19.78 0.73 8.54
N ALA A 10 20.26 0.93 7.31
CA ALA A 10 19.81 0.15 6.15
C ALA A 10 20.08 -1.35 6.34
N VAL A 11 21.29 -1.71 6.78
CA VAL A 11 21.66 -3.10 7.08
C VAL A 11 20.83 -3.69 8.22
N GLU A 12 20.61 -2.91 9.30
CA GLU A 12 19.75 -3.34 10.41
C GLU A 12 18.32 -3.67 9.92
N PHE A 13 17.74 -2.81 9.07
CA PHE A 13 16.41 -3.00 8.54
C PHE A 13 16.32 -4.14 7.52
N ASP A 14 17.35 -4.32 6.70
CA ASP A 14 17.44 -5.42 5.76
C ASP A 14 17.46 -6.77 6.50
N ASN A 15 18.29 -6.88 7.53
CA ASN A 15 18.37 -8.07 8.38
C ASN A 15 17.08 -8.33 9.17
N ALA A 16 16.33 -7.28 9.50
CA ALA A 16 15.05 -7.38 10.20
C ALA A 16 13.85 -7.65 9.25
N GLY A 17 14.08 -7.84 7.94
CA GLY A 17 13.02 -8.08 6.96
C GLY A 17 12.24 -6.83 6.55
N ARG A 18 12.64 -5.63 7.03
CA ARG A 18 12.02 -4.34 6.69
C ARG A 18 12.60 -3.81 5.38
N HIS A 19 12.50 -4.62 4.33
CA HIS A 19 13.25 -4.41 3.10
C HIS A 19 12.92 -3.09 2.40
N MET A 20 11.66 -2.60 2.42
CA MET A 20 11.31 -1.34 1.73
C MET A 20 11.98 -0.13 2.38
N GLU A 21 12.03 -0.11 3.71
CA GLU A 21 12.73 0.94 4.46
C GLU A 21 14.25 0.82 4.29
N ALA A 22 14.77 -0.42 4.29
CA ALA A 22 16.18 -0.69 4.03
C ALA A 22 16.61 -0.16 2.66
N VAL A 23 15.80 -0.38 1.62
CA VAL A 23 16.07 0.12 0.26
C VAL A 23 16.23 1.63 0.22
N LYS A 24 15.29 2.37 0.83
CA LYS A 24 15.36 3.83 0.87
C LYS A 24 16.65 4.30 1.56
N LEU A 25 17.00 3.68 2.69
CA LEU A 25 18.22 4.02 3.45
C LEU A 25 19.51 3.64 2.71
N TYR A 26 19.51 2.53 1.96
CA TYR A 26 20.64 2.17 1.10
C TYR A 26 20.85 3.18 -0.03
N GLU A 27 19.78 3.67 -0.66
CA GLU A 27 19.88 4.65 -1.76
C GLU A 27 20.39 6.01 -1.25
N GLU A 28 19.76 6.56 -0.20
CA GLU A 28 20.17 7.83 0.40
C GLU A 28 21.59 7.75 1.00
N GLY A 29 21.89 6.66 1.69
CA GLY A 29 23.20 6.41 2.27
C GLY A 29 24.31 6.25 1.22
N ALA A 30 24.04 5.55 0.12
CA ALA A 30 25.01 5.38 -0.96
C ALA A 30 25.25 6.68 -1.74
N GLU A 31 24.24 7.54 -1.90
CA GLU A 31 24.39 8.86 -2.51
C GLU A 31 25.18 9.82 -1.62
N GLY A 32 24.92 9.81 -0.31
CA GLY A 32 25.73 10.52 0.67
C GLY A 32 27.19 10.04 0.66
N LEU A 33 27.42 8.73 0.62
CA LEU A 33 28.77 8.15 0.55
C LEU A 33 29.47 8.49 -0.77
N ALA A 34 28.75 8.55 -1.89
CA ALA A 34 29.29 9.00 -3.17
C ALA A 34 29.72 10.47 -3.15
N THR A 35 29.00 11.32 -2.42
CA THR A 35 29.39 12.72 -2.23
C THR A 35 30.66 12.83 -1.38
N ILE A 36 30.80 12.02 -0.33
CA ILE A 36 32.03 11.93 0.47
C ILE A 36 33.20 11.44 -0.40
N ALA A 37 33.00 10.38 -1.19
CA ALA A 37 34.03 9.81 -2.05
C ALA A 37 34.52 10.76 -3.15
N LYS A 38 33.65 11.65 -3.66
CA LYS A 38 34.06 12.69 -4.62
C LYS A 38 35.05 13.70 -4.03
N ASN A 39 34.90 13.99 -2.74
CA ASN A 39 35.74 14.96 -2.02
C ASN A 39 36.94 14.30 -1.32
N GLU A 40 37.05 12.97 -1.38
CA GLU A 40 38.15 12.21 -0.78
C GLU A 40 39.43 12.34 -1.62
N THR A 41 40.53 12.70 -0.97
CA THR A 41 41.84 12.91 -1.62
C THR A 41 42.71 11.67 -1.57
N ASN A 42 42.50 10.78 -0.59
CA ASN A 42 43.23 9.53 -0.50
C ASN A 42 42.68 8.50 -1.51
N ALA A 43 43.52 8.09 -2.46
CA ALA A 43 43.14 7.15 -3.52
C ALA A 43 42.67 5.78 -3.01
N SER A 44 43.28 5.27 -1.93
CA SER A 44 42.92 3.98 -1.33
C SER A 44 41.55 4.05 -0.66
N THR A 45 41.32 5.11 0.14
CA THR A 45 40.03 5.35 0.81
C THR A 45 38.91 5.59 -0.20
N LYS A 46 39.20 6.36 -1.26
CA LYS A 46 38.27 6.61 -2.35
C LYS A 46 37.87 5.31 -3.06
N ALA A 47 38.84 4.46 -3.41
CA ALA A 47 38.57 3.16 -4.00
C ALA A 47 37.72 2.27 -3.08
N HIS A 48 37.99 2.29 -1.76
CA HIS A 48 37.19 1.56 -0.78
C HIS A 48 35.72 2.04 -0.76
N TYR A 49 35.49 3.35 -0.76
CA TYR A 49 34.13 3.90 -0.83
C TYR A 49 33.42 3.54 -2.13
N GLU A 50 34.10 3.58 -3.29
CA GLU A 50 33.52 3.20 -4.57
C GLU A 50 33.04 1.74 -4.61
N VAL A 51 33.79 0.83 -3.99
CA VAL A 51 33.37 -0.57 -3.81
C VAL A 51 32.12 -0.64 -2.94
N LYS A 52 32.12 0.01 -1.77
CA LYS A 52 30.97 0.00 -0.85
C LYS A 52 29.71 0.62 -1.46
N ILE A 53 29.84 1.73 -2.18
CA ILE A 53 28.72 2.37 -2.90
C ILE A 53 28.10 1.37 -3.88
N ARG A 54 28.93 0.62 -4.62
CA ARG A 54 28.46 -0.41 -5.55
C ARG A 54 27.71 -1.52 -4.84
N GLU A 55 28.28 -2.08 -3.77
CA GLU A 55 27.64 -3.13 -2.96
C GLU A 55 26.27 -2.68 -2.44
N TYR A 56 26.17 -1.47 -1.88
CA TYR A 56 24.90 -0.95 -1.35
C TYR A 56 23.86 -0.69 -2.45
N ARG A 57 24.27 -0.16 -3.60
CA ARG A 57 23.38 0.03 -4.75
C ARG A 57 22.89 -1.30 -5.33
N GLU A 58 23.76 -2.28 -5.45
CA GLU A 58 23.40 -3.62 -5.91
C GLU A 58 22.45 -4.32 -4.94
N ARG A 59 22.69 -4.20 -3.62
CA ARG A 59 21.77 -4.73 -2.61
C ARG A 59 20.41 -4.04 -2.67
N ALA A 60 20.38 -2.71 -2.76
CA ALA A 60 19.13 -1.96 -2.93
C ALA A 60 18.37 -2.38 -4.20
N LYS A 61 19.07 -2.60 -5.32
CA LYS A 61 18.49 -3.09 -6.56
C LYS A 61 17.95 -4.51 -6.43
N ALA A 62 18.68 -5.41 -5.77
CA ALA A 62 18.25 -6.78 -5.52
C ALA A 62 16.98 -6.81 -4.66
N LEU A 63 16.95 -6.03 -3.58
CA LEU A 63 15.78 -5.86 -2.73
C LEU A 63 14.59 -5.25 -3.50
N LYS A 64 14.85 -4.23 -4.33
CA LYS A 64 13.82 -3.64 -5.22
C LYS A 64 13.24 -4.64 -6.21
N ASN A 65 14.05 -5.59 -6.69
CA ASN A 65 13.62 -6.63 -7.62
C ASN A 65 12.96 -7.82 -6.91
N SER A 66 13.22 -8.03 -5.61
CA SER A 66 12.52 -9.03 -4.80
C SER A 66 11.16 -8.55 -4.31
N PHE A 67 10.91 -7.24 -4.27
CA PHE A 67 9.52 -6.77 -4.24
C PHE A 67 8.87 -7.16 -5.55
N PRO A 68 7.62 -7.65 -5.55
CA PRO A 68 6.84 -7.72 -6.77
C PRO A 68 6.83 -6.30 -7.34
N LYS A 69 7.57 -6.09 -8.43
CA LYS A 69 7.35 -4.96 -9.32
C LYS A 69 5.96 -5.20 -9.87
N THR A 70 4.95 -4.59 -9.25
CA THR A 70 3.61 -4.59 -9.78
C THR A 70 3.69 -3.97 -11.18
N SER A 71 3.76 -4.81 -12.21
CA SER A 71 3.88 -4.38 -13.59
C SER A 71 2.63 -3.58 -13.91
N LEU A 72 2.79 -2.30 -14.26
CA LEU A 72 1.70 -1.48 -14.75
C LEU A 72 1.31 -1.82 -16.19
N LYS A 73 1.99 -2.79 -16.83
CA LYS A 73 1.59 -3.35 -18.14
C LYS A 73 0.44 -4.35 -17.99
N GLY A 74 -0.58 -3.97 -17.22
CA GLY A 74 -1.82 -4.71 -17.15
C GLY A 74 -2.74 -4.35 -18.31
N GLU A 75 -3.53 -5.31 -18.75
CA GLU A 75 -4.64 -5.02 -19.65
C GLU A 75 -5.71 -4.26 -18.86
N LEU A 76 -6.13 -3.09 -19.37
CA LEU A 76 -7.25 -2.34 -18.79
C LEU A 76 -8.53 -3.14 -19.06
N LYS A 77 -9.14 -3.67 -18.00
CA LYS A 77 -10.36 -4.48 -18.08
C LYS A 77 -11.62 -3.64 -17.97
N ASP A 78 -11.62 -2.67 -17.07
CA ASP A 78 -12.77 -1.81 -16.83
C ASP A 78 -12.31 -0.39 -16.50
N LYS A 79 -13.11 0.58 -16.95
CA LYS A 79 -12.95 2.00 -16.63
C LYS A 79 -14.30 2.57 -16.24
N ILE A 80 -14.39 3.05 -15.01
CA ILE A 80 -15.64 3.53 -14.42
C ILE A 80 -15.42 4.99 -14.04
N HIS A 81 -16.33 5.85 -14.51
CA HIS A 81 -16.38 7.24 -14.10
C HIS A 81 -17.56 7.42 -13.14
N ILE A 82 -17.25 7.67 -11.87
CA ILE A 82 -18.22 8.03 -10.84
C ILE A 82 -18.46 9.53 -10.98
N VAL A 83 -19.68 9.90 -11.38
CA VAL A 83 -20.09 11.30 -11.54
C VAL A 83 -20.36 11.90 -10.15
N GLU A 84 -20.16 13.21 -9.99
CA GLU A 84 -20.56 13.91 -8.77
C GLU A 84 -22.03 13.63 -8.41
N ASP A 85 -22.31 13.39 -7.13
CA ASP A 85 -23.64 13.09 -6.57
C ASP A 85 -24.30 11.79 -7.05
N SER A 86 -23.61 10.98 -7.84
CA SER A 86 -24.10 9.66 -8.24
C SER A 86 -24.13 8.65 -7.09
N ARG A 87 -24.95 7.61 -7.23
CA ARG A 87 -25.22 6.53 -6.25
C ARG A 87 -25.05 5.17 -6.92
N GLY A 88 -25.08 4.08 -6.15
CA GLY A 88 -24.90 2.71 -6.66
C GLY A 88 -23.44 2.29 -6.80
N HIS A 89 -22.54 2.99 -6.10
CA HIS A 89 -21.10 2.79 -6.18
C HIS A 89 -20.52 2.24 -4.87
N SER A 90 -21.24 1.34 -4.20
CA SER A 90 -20.67 0.63 -3.06
C SER A 90 -19.44 -0.18 -3.48
N TYR A 91 -18.59 -0.55 -2.52
CA TYR A 91 -17.45 -1.42 -2.82
C TYR A 91 -17.88 -2.78 -3.39
N GLN A 92 -19.03 -3.31 -2.97
CA GLN A 92 -19.57 -4.54 -3.55
C GLN A 92 -19.87 -4.33 -5.04
N SER A 93 -20.56 -3.25 -5.39
CA SER A 93 -20.92 -2.92 -6.76
C SER A 93 -19.70 -2.70 -7.66
N LEU A 94 -18.64 -2.05 -7.14
CA LEU A 94 -17.44 -1.75 -7.93
C LEU A 94 -16.41 -2.89 -7.97
N PHE A 95 -16.14 -3.52 -6.83
CA PHE A 95 -14.99 -4.42 -6.64
C PHE A 95 -15.38 -5.87 -6.47
N GLY A 96 -16.65 -6.16 -6.13
CA GLY A 96 -17.11 -7.48 -5.74
C GLY A 96 -16.79 -8.57 -6.78
N LYS A 97 -16.89 -8.26 -8.08
CA LYS A 97 -16.61 -9.24 -9.15
C LYS A 97 -15.13 -9.65 -9.28
N TYR A 98 -14.20 -8.89 -8.70
CA TYR A 98 -12.76 -9.21 -8.74
C TYR A 98 -12.27 -9.90 -7.45
N LEU A 99 -13.09 -9.85 -6.39
CA LEU A 99 -12.83 -10.52 -5.12
C LEU A 99 -13.47 -11.91 -5.19
N ASN A 100 -12.64 -12.94 -5.26
CA ASN A 100 -13.09 -14.34 -5.32
C ASN A 100 -12.14 -15.26 -4.56
N ASP A 101 -12.46 -16.55 -4.52
CA ASP A 101 -11.72 -17.56 -3.76
C ASP A 101 -10.26 -17.78 -4.22
N VAL A 102 -9.85 -17.26 -5.39
CA VAL A 102 -8.45 -17.29 -5.84
C VAL A 102 -7.59 -16.26 -5.07
N VAL A 103 -8.20 -15.19 -4.54
CA VAL A 103 -7.48 -14.16 -3.81
C VAL A 103 -7.06 -14.69 -2.43
N THR A 104 -5.75 -14.72 -2.20
CA THR A 104 -5.13 -15.17 -0.93
C THR A 104 -4.43 -14.04 -0.17
N GLU A 105 -4.05 -12.99 -0.89
CA GLU A 105 -3.42 -11.77 -0.39
C GLU A 105 -4.00 -10.52 -1.07
N ILE A 106 -4.16 -9.45 -0.29
CA ILE A 106 -4.57 -8.12 -0.75
C ILE A 106 -3.57 -7.08 -0.23
N LEU A 107 -3.15 -6.16 -1.10
CA LEU A 107 -2.41 -4.94 -0.74
C LEU A 107 -3.29 -3.72 -1.00
N VAL A 108 -3.50 -2.90 0.03
CA VAL A 108 -4.21 -1.62 -0.03
C VAL A 108 -3.20 -0.50 0.15
N GLU A 109 -3.02 0.31 -0.88
CA GLU A 109 -2.29 1.58 -0.81
C GLU A 109 -3.32 2.71 -0.75
N GLU A 110 -3.45 3.32 0.42
CA GLU A 110 -4.37 4.44 0.68
C GLU A 110 -3.67 5.45 1.59
N PRO A 111 -3.27 6.63 1.08
CA PRO A 111 -2.60 7.64 1.89
C PRO A 111 -3.46 8.17 3.03
N TYR A 112 -4.79 8.14 2.89
CA TYR A 112 -5.73 8.77 3.82
C TYR A 112 -6.55 7.75 4.62
N LEU A 113 -5.93 7.14 5.63
CA LEU A 113 -6.59 6.25 6.60
C LEU A 113 -6.40 6.74 8.03
N ARG A 114 -6.86 7.95 8.31
CA ARG A 114 -6.61 8.65 9.58
C ARG A 114 -7.90 8.95 10.33
N GLU A 115 -8.84 9.56 9.62
CA GLU A 115 -10.13 9.97 10.18
C GLU A 115 -11.04 8.77 10.41
N TYR A 116 -11.96 8.89 11.36
CA TYR A 116 -12.92 7.83 11.68
C TYR A 116 -13.67 7.30 10.45
N PHE A 117 -14.13 8.19 9.57
CA PHE A 117 -14.84 7.77 8.35
C PHE A 117 -13.92 7.04 7.35
N GLN A 118 -12.61 7.35 7.33
CA GLN A 118 -11.64 6.71 6.45
C GLN A 118 -11.30 5.30 6.95
N LEU A 119 -11.15 5.16 8.26
CA LEU A 119 -10.92 3.87 8.91
C LEU A 119 -12.14 2.95 8.76
N THR A 120 -13.35 3.48 8.94
CA THR A 120 -14.60 2.72 8.68
C THR A 120 -14.75 2.35 7.20
N ASN A 121 -14.32 3.22 6.28
CA ASN A 121 -14.21 2.87 4.86
C ASN A 121 -13.28 1.69 4.61
N LEU A 122 -12.13 1.61 5.28
CA LEU A 122 -11.27 0.42 5.21
C LEU A 122 -11.96 -0.82 5.80
N VAL A 123 -12.64 -0.68 6.94
CA VAL A 123 -13.36 -1.80 7.57
C VAL A 123 -14.39 -2.40 6.61
N MET A 124 -15.21 -1.57 5.96
CA MET A 124 -16.19 -2.06 4.97
C MET A 124 -15.53 -2.77 3.79
N PHE A 125 -14.37 -2.29 3.32
CA PHE A 125 -13.61 -2.99 2.29
C PHE A 125 -13.11 -4.36 2.80
N CYS A 126 -12.62 -4.43 4.03
CA CYS A 126 -12.21 -5.70 4.66
C CYS A 126 -13.40 -6.66 4.82
N GLU A 127 -14.58 -6.19 5.21
CA GLU A 127 -15.80 -7.01 5.31
C GLU A 127 -16.18 -7.60 3.95
N LEU A 128 -16.12 -6.79 2.89
CA LEU A 128 -16.32 -7.25 1.51
C LEU A 128 -15.30 -8.34 1.12
N ALA A 129 -14.02 -8.10 1.37
CA ALA A 129 -12.96 -9.05 1.07
C ALA A 129 -13.13 -10.38 1.82
N VAL A 130 -13.46 -10.31 3.11
CA VAL A 130 -13.76 -11.48 3.97
C VAL A 130 -14.98 -12.26 3.47
N THR A 131 -15.99 -11.55 2.95
CA THR A 131 -17.22 -12.16 2.43
C THR A 131 -16.94 -12.93 1.14
N ASN A 132 -16.17 -12.36 0.22
CA ASN A 132 -16.01 -12.88 -1.13
C ASN A 132 -14.74 -13.74 -1.35
N CYS A 133 -13.71 -13.63 -0.50
CA CYS A 133 -12.44 -14.34 -0.66
C CYS A 133 -12.25 -15.35 0.49
N ARG A 134 -12.73 -16.59 0.31
CA ARG A 134 -12.67 -17.61 1.39
C ARG A 134 -11.25 -18.03 1.75
N ASN A 135 -10.31 -17.91 0.80
CA ASN A 135 -8.91 -18.30 0.98
C ASN A 135 -7.99 -17.13 1.34
N LEU A 136 -8.55 -15.96 1.66
CA LEU A 136 -7.78 -14.79 2.06
C LEU A 136 -7.02 -15.07 3.37
N LYS A 137 -5.72 -14.80 3.38
CA LYS A 137 -4.82 -15.03 4.52
C LYS A 137 -4.13 -13.76 5.01
N LEU A 138 -3.89 -12.81 4.10
CA LEU A 138 -3.09 -11.62 4.39
C LEU A 138 -3.70 -10.38 3.75
N ILE A 139 -3.84 -9.32 4.56
CA ILE A 139 -4.11 -7.97 4.09
C ILE A 139 -2.92 -7.10 4.51
N ASN A 140 -2.29 -6.48 3.52
CA ASN A 140 -1.25 -5.48 3.72
C ASN A 140 -1.86 -4.10 3.47
N VAL A 141 -1.67 -3.17 4.40
CA VAL A 141 -2.11 -1.78 4.26
C VAL A 141 -0.89 -0.88 4.29
N ARG A 142 -0.78 0.01 3.32
CA ARG A 142 0.21 1.07 3.29
C ARG A 142 -0.49 2.42 3.30
N THR A 143 -0.18 3.23 4.30
CA THR A 143 -0.83 4.53 4.54
C THR A 143 0.17 5.54 5.09
N THR A 144 -0.25 6.79 5.23
CA THR A 144 0.50 7.77 6.01
C THR A 144 0.14 7.65 7.50
N GLY A 145 1.11 7.86 8.39
CA GLY A 145 0.91 7.83 9.84
C GLY A 145 0.62 9.22 10.41
N GLU A 146 -0.35 9.32 11.32
CA GLU A 146 -0.78 10.60 11.92
C GLU A 146 -0.89 10.59 13.46
N GLY A 147 -1.05 9.45 14.15
CA GLY A 147 -1.11 9.46 15.61
C GLY A 147 -1.56 8.16 16.28
N GLY A 148 -1.78 8.23 17.60
CA GLY A 148 -2.12 7.07 18.45
C GLY A 148 -3.49 6.46 18.13
N GLU A 149 -4.53 7.28 17.90
CA GLU A 149 -5.88 6.79 17.60
C GLU A 149 -5.93 5.93 16.33
N GLN A 150 -5.19 6.34 15.30
CA GLN A 150 -5.03 5.58 14.07
C GLN A 150 -4.37 4.20 14.33
N VAL A 151 -3.31 4.18 15.13
CA VAL A 151 -2.60 2.94 15.49
C VAL A 151 -3.52 2.00 16.28
N ASP A 152 -4.29 2.54 17.23
CA ASP A 152 -5.25 1.77 18.01
C ASP A 152 -6.39 1.20 17.15
N ALA A 153 -6.88 1.97 16.18
CA ALA A 153 -7.89 1.47 15.23
C ALA A 153 -7.34 0.31 14.39
N PHE A 154 -6.11 0.41 13.89
CA PHE A 154 -5.48 -0.69 13.15
C PHE A 154 -5.21 -1.92 14.02
N ARG A 155 -4.85 -1.72 15.29
CA ARG A 155 -4.69 -2.81 16.26
C ARG A 155 -6.02 -3.56 16.46
N GLN A 156 -7.11 -2.83 16.69
CA GLN A 156 -8.44 -3.42 16.84
C GLN A 156 -8.89 -4.17 15.57
N LEU A 157 -8.67 -3.58 14.39
CA LEU A 157 -9.00 -4.24 13.13
C LEU A 157 -8.17 -5.50 12.91
N LYS A 158 -6.87 -5.46 13.24
CA LYS A 158 -5.97 -6.62 13.17
C LYS A 158 -6.45 -7.76 14.05
N GLU A 159 -6.80 -7.47 15.30
CA GLU A 159 -7.34 -8.45 16.25
C GLU A 159 -8.66 -9.04 15.73
N SER A 160 -9.59 -8.20 15.27
CA SER A 160 -10.88 -8.62 14.72
C SER A 160 -10.76 -9.54 13.51
N LEU A 161 -9.91 -9.19 12.53
CA LEU A 161 -9.65 -10.03 11.36
C LEU A 161 -9.02 -11.38 11.75
N LYS A 162 -8.10 -11.35 12.72
CA LYS A 162 -7.40 -12.56 13.16
C LYS A 162 -8.34 -13.51 13.88
N THR A 163 -9.18 -13.03 14.78
CA THR A 163 -10.10 -13.86 15.56
C THR A 163 -11.28 -14.38 14.71
N THR A 164 -11.80 -13.55 13.80
CA THR A 164 -12.99 -13.90 13.02
C THR A 164 -12.69 -14.87 11.87
N ARG A 165 -11.56 -14.69 11.17
CA ARG A 165 -11.23 -15.47 9.96
C ARG A 165 -9.78 -15.95 9.88
N GLY A 166 -8.97 -15.74 10.91
CA GLY A 166 -7.55 -16.13 10.89
C GLY A 166 -6.66 -15.27 10.01
N ILE A 167 -7.19 -14.18 9.44
CA ILE A 167 -6.48 -13.29 8.49
C ILE A 167 -5.48 -12.42 9.24
N ASN A 168 -4.27 -12.31 8.71
CA ASN A 168 -3.25 -11.41 9.24
C ASN A 168 -3.40 -10.02 8.59
N LEU A 169 -3.44 -8.97 9.41
CA LEU A 169 -3.31 -7.59 8.96
C LEU A 169 -1.90 -7.08 9.26
N SER A 170 -1.22 -6.56 8.23
CA SER A 170 0.03 -5.82 8.34
C SER A 170 -0.20 -4.38 7.91
N VAL A 171 0.34 -3.41 8.66
CA VAL A 171 0.21 -1.99 8.36
C VAL A 171 1.58 -1.35 8.31
N GLU A 172 1.89 -0.71 7.18
CA GLU A 172 3.11 0.06 6.96
C GLU A 172 2.78 1.55 6.84
N PHE A 173 3.49 2.37 7.61
CA PHE A 173 3.40 3.82 7.52
C PHE A 173 4.50 4.38 6.62
N SER A 174 4.10 5.07 5.54
CA SER A 174 5.01 5.71 4.61
C SER A 174 4.59 7.16 4.38
N LYS A 175 5.54 8.11 4.52
CA LYS A 175 5.27 9.54 4.28
C LYS A 175 5.19 9.90 2.79
N ASN A 176 5.72 9.04 1.93
CA ASN A 176 5.89 9.31 0.49
C ASN A 176 4.88 8.52 -0.36
N ILE A 177 3.83 7.96 0.25
CA ILE A 177 2.78 7.26 -0.48
C ILE A 177 1.76 8.26 -1.02
N HIS A 178 1.50 8.16 -2.32
CA HIS A 178 0.49 8.97 -3.02
C HIS A 178 -0.45 8.10 -3.86
N ASP A 179 -0.02 6.88 -4.17
CA ASP A 179 -0.80 5.91 -4.93
C ASP A 179 -2.03 5.48 -4.13
N ARG A 180 -3.13 5.35 -4.86
CA ARG A 180 -4.44 4.96 -4.36
C ARG A 180 -4.90 3.75 -5.15
N GLN A 181 -4.56 2.57 -4.64
CA GLN A 181 -4.81 1.33 -5.35
C GLN A 181 -5.00 0.13 -4.42
N ILE A 182 -5.74 -0.85 -4.92
CA ILE A 182 -5.87 -2.17 -4.31
C ILE A 182 -5.27 -3.17 -5.28
N ILE A 183 -4.32 -3.99 -4.81
CA ILE A 183 -3.69 -5.05 -5.59
C ILE A 183 -4.13 -6.38 -5.01
N LEU A 184 -4.67 -7.24 -5.88
CA LEU A 184 -5.16 -8.56 -5.53
C LEU A 184 -4.18 -9.62 -6.05
N SER A 185 -3.90 -10.62 -5.23
CA SER A 185 -3.05 -11.79 -5.57
C SER A 185 -3.54 -12.63 -6.76
N ASN A 186 -4.77 -12.42 -7.23
CA ASN A 186 -5.27 -13.03 -8.46
C ASN A 186 -4.95 -12.21 -9.73
N GLY A 187 -4.07 -11.19 -9.62
CA GLY A 187 -3.56 -10.41 -10.73
C GLY A 187 -4.29 -9.08 -10.98
N TYR A 188 -5.41 -8.80 -10.32
CA TYR A 188 -6.14 -7.55 -10.51
C TYR A 188 -5.52 -6.38 -9.73
N ILE A 189 -5.53 -5.20 -10.35
CA ILE A 189 -5.18 -3.93 -9.72
C ILE A 189 -6.34 -2.95 -9.92
N ILE A 190 -6.82 -2.37 -8.85
CA ILE A 190 -7.92 -1.41 -8.81
C ILE A 190 -7.31 -0.06 -8.45
N LYS A 191 -7.27 0.89 -9.38
CA LYS A 191 -6.81 2.26 -9.12
C LYS A 191 -7.99 3.20 -8.96
N ILE A 192 -8.00 4.00 -7.90
CA ILE A 192 -9.14 4.87 -7.59
C ILE A 192 -8.64 6.29 -7.40
N GLY A 193 -9.17 7.23 -8.19
CA GLY A 193 -8.73 8.62 -8.20
C GLY A 193 -8.93 9.37 -6.87
N ARG A 194 -9.76 8.85 -5.96
CA ARG A 194 -9.95 9.33 -4.57
C ARG A 194 -9.67 8.25 -3.51
N GLY A 195 -9.17 7.09 -3.92
CA GLY A 195 -8.95 5.96 -3.02
C GLY A 195 -10.26 5.41 -2.48
N LEU A 196 -10.27 4.89 -1.25
CA LEU A 196 -11.47 4.39 -0.58
C LEU A 196 -12.43 5.52 -0.15
N ASN A 197 -12.02 6.78 -0.22
CA ASN A 197 -12.72 7.89 0.43
C ASN A 197 -13.55 8.75 -0.54
N TYR A 198 -14.23 8.13 -1.50
CA TYR A 198 -15.04 8.85 -2.50
C TYR A 198 -16.49 9.11 -2.06
N PHE A 199 -16.98 8.56 -0.95
CA PHE A 199 -18.35 8.83 -0.50
C PHE A 199 -18.52 10.24 0.09
N LYS A 200 -19.70 10.83 -0.10
CA LYS A 200 -20.12 12.06 0.59
C LYS A 200 -20.65 11.74 1.98
N LYS A 201 -20.54 12.74 2.87
CA LYS A 201 -21.19 12.69 4.18
C LYS A 201 -22.70 12.69 3.98
N VAL A 202 -23.42 11.95 4.82
CA VAL A 202 -24.89 11.96 4.86
C VAL A 202 -25.37 12.41 6.23
N GLU A 203 -26.60 12.90 6.29
CA GLU A 203 -27.25 13.30 7.53
C GLU A 203 -27.59 12.10 8.42
N LYS A 204 -27.76 12.36 9.73
CA LYS A 204 -28.21 11.33 10.67
C LYS A 204 -29.59 10.82 10.26
N PHE A 205 -29.81 9.51 10.39
CA PHE A 205 -31.09 8.84 10.07
C PHE A 205 -31.55 8.98 8.61
N SER A 206 -30.60 9.06 7.67
CA SER A 206 -30.89 9.13 6.23
C SER A 206 -30.60 7.81 5.50
N LEU A 207 -31.26 7.60 4.35
CA LEU A 207 -30.86 6.55 3.42
C LEU A 207 -29.42 6.77 2.97
N GLY A 208 -28.71 5.67 2.77
CA GLY A 208 -27.27 5.72 2.54
C GLY A 208 -26.46 5.56 3.82
N MET A 209 -27.04 5.66 5.03
CA MET A 209 -26.27 5.57 6.28
C MET A 209 -25.40 4.30 6.36
N TYR A 210 -26.02 3.14 6.10
CA TYR A 210 -25.38 1.82 6.21
C TYR A 210 -25.22 1.11 4.88
N ASN A 211 -26.16 1.30 3.95
CA ASN A 211 -26.04 0.76 2.59
C ASN A 211 -25.51 1.86 1.67
N PHE A 212 -24.22 1.75 1.32
CA PHE A 212 -23.50 2.75 0.55
C PHE A 212 -23.89 2.79 -0.93
N ASP A 213 -24.69 1.85 -1.44
CA ASP A 213 -25.31 2.00 -2.76
C ASP A 213 -26.33 3.14 -2.80
N PHE A 214 -26.87 3.56 -1.66
CA PHE A 214 -27.74 4.74 -1.59
C PHE A 214 -27.00 6.04 -1.24
N ARG A 215 -25.67 5.99 -1.04
CA ARG A 215 -24.87 7.15 -0.63
C ARG A 215 -24.31 7.86 -1.86
N GLU A 216 -24.44 9.18 -1.87
CA GLU A 216 -23.87 10.03 -2.91
C GLU A 216 -22.35 9.99 -2.88
N CYS A 217 -21.75 10.03 -4.07
CA CYS A 217 -20.31 9.97 -4.26
C CYS A 217 -19.76 11.31 -4.76
N ARG A 218 -18.49 11.54 -4.47
CA ARG A 218 -17.67 12.57 -5.09
C ARG A 218 -17.15 12.03 -6.42
N GLU A 219 -17.01 12.92 -7.38
CA GLU A 219 -16.52 12.59 -8.71
C GLU A 219 -15.13 11.94 -8.64
N THR A 220 -14.99 10.78 -9.30
CA THR A 220 -13.71 10.08 -9.39
C THR A 220 -13.69 9.06 -10.52
N ASN A 221 -12.48 8.63 -10.90
CA ASN A 221 -12.29 7.55 -11.85
C ASN A 221 -11.81 6.30 -11.12
N VAL A 222 -12.28 5.14 -11.58
CA VAL A 222 -11.83 3.83 -11.16
C VAL A 222 -11.36 3.07 -12.39
N ASP A 223 -10.07 2.75 -12.42
CA ASP A 223 -9.46 1.98 -13.49
C ASP A 223 -9.07 0.60 -12.96
N ILE A 224 -9.49 -0.46 -13.66
CA ILE A 224 -9.23 -1.84 -13.28
C ILE A 224 -8.30 -2.47 -14.31
N PHE A 225 -7.16 -2.95 -13.83
CA PHE A 225 -6.15 -3.62 -14.64
C PHE A 225 -6.07 -5.09 -14.26
N PHE A 226 -5.74 -5.93 -15.22
CA PHE A 226 -5.34 -7.32 -14.99
C PHE A 226 -3.89 -7.53 -15.42
N CYS A 227 -3.06 -7.97 -14.49
CA CYS A 227 -1.63 -8.20 -14.65
C CYS A 227 -1.31 -9.65 -14.27
N PRO A 228 -1.16 -10.56 -15.25
CA PRO A 228 -0.85 -11.97 -14.99
C PRO A 228 0.40 -12.17 -14.13
N GLU A 229 1.43 -11.33 -14.33
CA GLU A 229 2.66 -11.36 -13.55
C GLU A 229 2.51 -11.03 -12.05
N ASN A 230 1.36 -10.53 -11.60
CA ASN A 230 1.08 -10.28 -10.18
C ASN A 230 0.35 -11.43 -9.49
N ILE A 231 0.08 -12.54 -10.20
CA ILE A 231 -0.53 -13.73 -9.61
C ILE A 231 0.46 -14.37 -8.64
N LYS A 232 0.02 -14.61 -7.40
CA LYS A 232 0.81 -15.24 -6.33
C LYS A 232 0.25 -16.60 -5.93
#